data_AF-A0A956IJE8-F1
#
_entry.id   AF-A0A956IJE8-F1
#
_cell.length_a   1.000
_cell.length_b   1.000
_cell.length_c   1.000
_cell.angle_alpha   90.00
_cell.angle_beta   90.00
_cell.angle_gamma   90.00
#
_symmetry.space_group_name_H-M   'P 1'
#
loop_
_entity.id
_entity.type
_entity.pdbx_description
1 polymer ?
#
loop_
_entity_poly.entity_id
_entity_poly.type
_entity_poly.pdbx_seq_one_letter_code
_entity_poly.pdbx_strand_id
1 'polypeptide(L)'
;STYLNHYYLLSLLLLLAAVMPLGDALSVDAWRRPERRRESFPAWCTWLLRAQVAVVYFYAGLAKLNAEWLIHGQPLNLWLGTMTELPHPWLQRFEVALAMSWAGFLYDTTIWLWLAWPRTRPYAFAVVAFFHLTVGLLFNIGMFPFIMVSAATVFFAPDWPRRALRRLRARGSQAGDSPPRARPMVGRWTKVGLALGAAFLLLQVLVPLRHLLYPGDVLWNELGMRWSWKVLVREKNGSVTFHLRLPDGKRQIVTPRKYLTDFQEREMSSQPDLILQLAHHIADDYAARGLGPVEVRAEARVSFNGRRSVLLLDPDVDLAQIEDGLGPAPWIRPAPGGPPVRLHPVAAR
;
A
#
# COMPACT_ATOMS: atom_id res chain seq x y z
N SER A 1 -0.16 -11.47 -7.99
CA SER A 1 -0.44 -11.23 -6.56
C SER A 1 -1.54 -10.18 -6.44
N THR A 2 -2.44 -10.26 -5.45
CA THR A 2 -3.48 -9.23 -5.17
C THR A 2 -3.07 -8.28 -4.04
N TYR A 3 -1.77 -8.18 -3.75
CA TYR A 3 -1.27 -7.31 -2.68
C TYR A 3 -1.68 -5.85 -2.89
N LEU A 4 -2.30 -5.26 -1.86
CA LEU A 4 -2.57 -3.83 -1.76
C LEU A 4 -2.27 -3.35 -0.34
N ASN A 5 -1.72 -2.14 -0.21
CA ASN A 5 -1.35 -1.57 1.11
C ASN A 5 -2.55 -1.51 2.06
N HIS A 6 -3.78 -1.33 1.57
CA HIS A 6 -4.97 -1.23 2.41
C HIS A 6 -5.42 -2.58 2.97
N TYR A 7 -5.25 -3.67 2.23
CA TYR A 7 -5.42 -5.02 2.78
C TYR A 7 -4.37 -5.32 3.82
N TYR A 8 -3.12 -4.90 3.59
CA TYR A 8 -2.08 -5.04 4.58
C TYR A 8 -2.40 -4.29 5.88
N LEU A 9 -2.81 -3.01 5.79
CA LEU A 9 -3.22 -2.24 6.96
C LEU A 9 -4.38 -2.90 7.71
N LEU A 10 -5.43 -3.33 6.99
CA LEU A 10 -6.57 -3.98 7.61
C LEU A 10 -6.16 -5.25 8.35
N SER A 11 -5.33 -6.10 7.74
CA SER A 11 -4.79 -7.30 8.39
C SER A 11 -4.01 -6.98 9.66
N LEU A 12 -3.19 -5.92 9.66
CA LEU A 12 -2.47 -5.49 10.86
C LEU A 12 -3.41 -4.98 11.96
N LEU A 13 -4.40 -4.16 11.61
CA LEU A 13 -5.38 -3.64 12.57
C LEU A 13 -6.23 -4.76 13.17
N LEU A 14 -6.60 -5.76 12.37
CA LEU A 14 -7.33 -6.95 12.83
C LEU A 14 -6.45 -7.83 13.74
N LEU A 15 -5.18 -8.02 13.38
CA LEU A 15 -4.22 -8.73 14.25
C LEU A 15 -4.07 -8.03 15.60
N LEU A 16 -3.89 -6.70 15.60
CA LEU A 16 -3.82 -5.91 16.83
C LEU A 16 -5.13 -6.01 17.62
N ALA A 17 -6.28 -5.93 16.95
CA ALA A 17 -7.58 -6.05 17.60
C ALA A 17 -7.80 -7.43 18.23
N ALA A 18 -7.30 -8.50 17.62
CA ALA A 18 -7.42 -9.86 18.12
C ALA A 18 -6.63 -10.10 19.42
N VAL A 19 -5.48 -9.44 19.59
CA VAL A 19 -4.65 -9.56 20.80
C VAL A 19 -4.98 -8.52 21.88
N MET A 20 -5.67 -7.45 21.50
CA MET A 20 -6.16 -6.43 22.43
C MET A 20 -7.48 -6.87 23.08
N PRO A 21 -7.79 -6.44 24.31
CA PRO A 21 -9.05 -6.77 24.98
C PRO A 21 -10.26 -5.97 24.42
N LEU A 22 -10.29 -5.64 23.12
CA LEU A 22 -11.35 -4.80 22.52
C LEU A 22 -12.73 -5.47 22.57
N GLY A 23 -12.76 -6.80 22.59
CA GLY A 23 -13.97 -7.61 22.73
C GLY A 23 -14.71 -7.43 24.05
N ASP A 24 -14.15 -6.74 25.03
CA ASP A 24 -14.78 -6.53 26.34
C ASP A 24 -15.62 -5.23 26.40
N ALA A 25 -15.75 -4.41 25.34
CA ALA A 25 -16.52 -3.15 25.40
C ALA A 25 -17.88 -3.16 24.67
N LEU A 26 -17.88 -3.05 23.33
CA LEU A 26 -19.06 -2.95 22.49
C LEU A 26 -19.06 -4.11 21.48
N SER A 27 -19.14 -5.34 21.97
CA SER A 27 -19.05 -6.56 21.17
C SER A 27 -20.21 -7.51 21.45
N VAL A 28 -20.39 -8.51 20.59
CA VAL A 28 -21.31 -9.64 20.83
C VAL A 28 -20.91 -10.41 22.08
N ASP A 29 -19.62 -10.56 22.36
CA ASP A 29 -19.10 -11.22 23.56
C ASP A 29 -19.52 -10.50 24.83
N ALA A 30 -19.34 -9.18 24.89
CA ALA A 30 -19.71 -8.36 26.06
C ALA A 30 -21.23 -8.27 26.24
N TRP A 31 -22.01 -8.42 25.15
CA TRP A 31 -23.46 -8.53 25.22
C TRP A 31 -23.91 -9.88 25.79
N ARG A 32 -23.30 -11.00 25.35
CA ARG A 32 -23.60 -12.35 25.85
C ARG A 32 -23.05 -12.63 27.24
N ARG A 33 -21.96 -11.94 27.63
CA ARG A 33 -21.24 -12.10 28.89
C ARG A 33 -21.02 -10.71 29.54
N PRO A 34 -22.06 -10.13 30.17
CA PRO A 34 -21.98 -8.79 30.77
C PRO A 34 -20.87 -8.64 31.82
N GLU A 35 -20.47 -9.73 32.48
CA GLU A 35 -19.37 -9.78 33.43
C GLU A 35 -17.99 -9.49 32.81
N ARG A 36 -17.85 -9.65 31.48
CA ARG A 36 -16.65 -9.26 30.73
C ARG A 36 -16.65 -7.78 30.35
N ARG A 37 -17.78 -7.06 30.50
CA ARG A 37 -17.93 -5.68 30.00
C ARG A 37 -16.98 -4.72 30.72
N ARG A 38 -16.27 -3.90 29.94
CA ARG A 38 -15.27 -2.91 30.40
C ARG A 38 -15.53 -1.54 29.79
N GLU A 39 -15.31 -0.51 30.60
CA GLU A 39 -15.41 0.88 30.17
C GLU A 39 -14.06 1.51 29.83
N SER A 40 -12.96 0.98 30.36
CA SER A 40 -11.62 1.48 30.12
C SER A 40 -10.66 0.36 29.71
N PHE A 41 -9.66 0.76 28.92
CA PHE A 41 -8.58 -0.10 28.46
C PHE A 41 -7.23 0.56 28.78
N PRO A 42 -6.15 -0.21 28.88
CA PRO A 42 -4.81 0.36 28.98
C PRO A 42 -4.54 1.34 27.83
N ALA A 43 -3.94 2.49 28.17
CA ALA A 43 -3.69 3.54 27.19
C ALA A 43 -2.81 3.09 26.01
N TRP A 44 -1.95 2.08 26.22
CA TRP A 44 -1.08 1.54 25.17
C TRP A 44 -1.87 0.99 23.98
N CYS A 45 -3.08 0.45 24.17
CA CYS A 45 -3.90 -0.04 23.06
C CYS A 45 -4.22 1.08 22.07
N THR A 46 -4.71 2.21 22.59
CA THR A 46 -5.04 3.38 21.77
C THR A 46 -3.80 3.99 21.14
N TRP A 47 -2.69 4.11 21.88
CA TRP A 47 -1.45 4.65 21.35
C TRP A 47 -0.83 3.76 20.28
N LEU A 48 -0.89 2.44 20.42
CA LEU A 48 -0.40 1.49 19.42
C LEU A 48 -1.18 1.61 18.10
N LEU A 49 -2.51 1.70 18.16
CA LEU A 49 -3.33 1.91 16.96
C LEU A 49 -3.07 3.27 16.30
N ARG A 50 -2.94 4.34 17.10
CA ARG A 50 -2.56 5.68 16.58
C ARG A 50 -1.19 5.65 15.91
N ALA A 51 -0.22 5.00 16.53
CA ALA A 51 1.13 4.85 15.99
C ALA A 51 1.11 4.07 14.68
N GLN A 52 0.36 2.95 14.59
CA GLN A 52 0.23 2.20 13.34
C GLN A 52 -0.33 3.07 12.20
N VAL A 53 -1.40 3.84 12.45
CA VAL A 53 -1.98 4.73 11.43
C VAL A 53 -1.00 5.85 11.07
N ALA A 54 -0.28 6.41 12.05
CA ALA A 54 0.74 7.44 11.82
C ALA A 54 1.90 6.92 10.96
N VAL A 55 2.36 5.68 11.18
CA VAL A 55 3.41 5.02 10.38
C VAL A 55 3.02 4.94 8.91
N VAL A 56 1.75 4.61 8.61
CA VAL A 56 1.25 4.58 7.22
C VAL A 56 1.35 5.96 6.57
N TYR A 57 0.84 7.02 7.23
CA TYR A 57 0.92 8.39 6.71
C TYR A 57 2.37 8.85 6.54
N PHE A 58 3.20 8.64 7.55
CA PHE A 58 4.62 8.99 7.52
C PHE A 58 5.34 8.38 6.31
N TYR A 59 5.20 7.06 6.09
CA TYR A 59 5.85 6.41 4.96
C TYR A 59 5.21 6.73 3.61
N ALA A 60 3.91 7.00 3.55
CA ALA A 60 3.26 7.51 2.34
C ALA A 60 3.83 8.88 1.92
N GLY A 61 4.14 9.75 2.90
CA GLY A 61 4.79 11.04 2.69
C GLY A 61 6.26 10.89 2.31
N LEU A 62 7.01 10.04 3.02
CA LEU A 62 8.41 9.75 2.70
C LEU A 62 8.56 9.16 1.29
N ALA A 63 7.63 8.32 0.86
CA ALA A 63 7.62 7.78 -0.50
C ALA A 63 7.47 8.85 -1.59
N LYS A 64 6.88 10.00 -1.25
CA LYS A 64 6.67 11.15 -2.14
C LYS A 64 7.81 12.17 -2.07
N LEU A 65 8.78 12.00 -1.17
CA LEU A 65 9.95 12.88 -1.06
C LEU A 65 11.01 12.50 -2.10
N ASN A 66 10.71 12.74 -3.37
CA ASN A 66 11.62 12.49 -4.48
C ASN A 66 11.32 13.41 -5.68
N ALA A 67 12.24 13.46 -6.64
CA ALA A 67 12.13 14.32 -7.83
C ALA A 67 10.96 13.93 -8.75
N GLU A 68 10.64 12.64 -8.88
CA GLU A 68 9.49 12.19 -9.69
C GLU A 68 8.22 12.88 -9.24
N TRP A 69 7.98 12.86 -7.93
CA TRP A 69 6.76 13.41 -7.35
C TRP A 69 6.79 14.94 -7.25
N LEU A 70 7.84 15.51 -6.65
CA LEU A 70 7.87 16.94 -6.28
C LEU A 70 8.30 17.89 -7.41
N ILE A 71 9.00 17.38 -8.40
CA ILE A 71 9.52 18.20 -9.52
C ILE A 71 8.81 17.85 -10.81
N HIS A 72 8.62 16.55 -11.08
CA HIS A 72 8.02 16.08 -12.33
C HIS A 72 6.52 15.83 -12.23
N GLY A 73 5.92 15.89 -11.02
CA GLY A 73 4.50 15.63 -10.82
C GLY A 73 4.09 14.23 -11.26
N GLN A 74 5.02 13.27 -11.29
CA GLN A 74 4.77 11.89 -11.72
C GLN A 74 4.50 10.97 -10.54
N PRO A 75 3.63 9.96 -10.72
CA PRO A 75 2.86 9.65 -11.94
C PRO A 75 1.58 10.47 -12.13
N LEU A 76 1.30 11.44 -11.24
CA LEU A 76 0.02 12.15 -11.22
C LEU A 76 -0.30 12.88 -12.54
N ASN A 77 0.70 13.45 -13.20
CA ASN A 77 0.59 14.09 -14.51
C ASN A 77 0.09 13.10 -15.59
N LEU A 78 0.58 11.86 -15.58
CA LEU A 78 0.09 10.83 -16.50
C LEU A 78 -1.35 10.48 -16.20
N TRP A 79 -1.67 10.20 -14.94
CA TRP A 79 -3.02 9.79 -14.57
C TRP A 79 -4.06 10.86 -14.89
N LEU A 80 -3.82 12.11 -14.48
CA LEU A 80 -4.73 13.21 -14.77
C LEU A 80 -4.82 13.50 -16.27
N GLY A 81 -3.70 13.41 -17.00
CA GLY A 81 -3.66 13.58 -18.45
C GLY A 81 -4.50 12.58 -19.23
N THR A 82 -4.78 11.40 -18.65
CA THR A 82 -5.65 10.39 -19.26
C THR A 82 -7.14 10.54 -18.92
N MET A 83 -7.51 11.47 -18.02
CA MET A 83 -8.90 11.70 -17.62
C MET A 83 -9.61 12.62 -18.62
N THR A 84 -9.90 12.12 -19.82
CA THR A 84 -10.55 12.88 -20.90
C THR A 84 -12.05 13.09 -20.69
N GLU A 85 -12.71 12.19 -19.97
CA GLU A 85 -14.17 12.18 -19.78
C GLU A 85 -14.66 13.09 -18.63
N LEU A 86 -13.74 13.74 -17.89
CA LEU A 86 -14.13 14.63 -16.81
C LEU A 86 -14.52 16.02 -17.37
N PRO A 87 -15.56 16.68 -16.84
CA PRO A 87 -16.01 18.00 -17.29
C PRO A 87 -15.04 19.15 -16.94
N HIS A 88 -13.80 18.82 -16.55
CA HIS A 88 -12.82 19.71 -15.96
C HIS A 88 -11.46 19.54 -16.67
N PRO A 89 -11.33 20.02 -17.91
CA PRO A 89 -10.11 19.86 -18.72
C PRO A 89 -8.87 20.51 -18.09
N TRP A 90 -9.07 21.45 -17.16
CA TRP A 90 -7.98 22.05 -16.39
C TRP A 90 -7.22 21.04 -15.51
N LEU A 91 -7.83 19.91 -15.12
CA LEU A 91 -7.16 18.84 -14.37
C LEU A 91 -5.99 18.22 -15.12
N GLN A 92 -6.02 18.24 -16.46
CA GLN A 92 -4.98 17.67 -17.32
C GLN A 92 -3.73 18.56 -17.43
N ARG A 93 -3.75 19.75 -16.82
CA ARG A 93 -2.62 20.68 -16.86
C ARG A 93 -1.51 20.22 -15.93
N PHE A 94 -0.27 20.29 -16.41
CA PHE A 94 0.92 19.97 -15.62
C PHE A 94 0.99 20.77 -14.31
N GLU A 95 0.62 22.05 -14.32
CA GLU A 95 0.65 22.88 -13.11
C GLU A 95 -0.29 22.34 -12.02
N VAL A 96 -1.43 21.78 -12.42
CA VAL A 96 -2.41 21.18 -11.51
C VAL A 96 -1.87 19.87 -10.95
N ALA A 97 -1.30 19.02 -11.80
CA ALA A 97 -0.62 17.79 -11.35
C ALA A 97 0.52 18.09 -10.37
N LEU A 98 1.33 19.12 -10.62
CA LEU A 98 2.42 19.52 -9.74
C LEU A 98 1.89 20.07 -8.40
N ALA A 99 0.88 20.94 -8.43
CA ALA A 99 0.26 21.47 -7.22
C ALA A 99 -0.37 20.36 -6.38
N MET A 100 -1.09 19.41 -7.00
CA MET A 100 -1.65 18.25 -6.32
C MET A 100 -0.58 17.31 -5.78
N SER A 101 0.57 17.18 -6.45
CA SER A 101 1.70 16.41 -5.95
C SER A 101 2.26 17.02 -4.66
N TRP A 102 2.52 18.33 -4.65
CA TRP A 102 2.94 19.03 -3.42
C TRP A 102 1.88 18.94 -2.31
N ALA A 103 0.60 19.13 -2.63
CA ALA A 103 -0.48 18.99 -1.68
C ALA A 103 -0.54 17.59 -1.07
N GLY A 104 -0.42 16.54 -1.89
CA GLY A 104 -0.40 15.14 -1.43
C GLY A 104 0.82 14.83 -0.55
N PHE A 105 2.00 15.35 -0.90
CA PHE A 105 3.21 15.20 -0.08
C PHE A 105 3.06 15.86 1.30
N LEU A 106 2.62 17.12 1.33
CA LEU A 106 2.42 17.87 2.57
C LEU A 106 1.33 17.23 3.44
N TYR A 107 0.25 16.78 2.82
CA TYR A 107 -0.82 16.05 3.50
C TYR A 107 -0.27 14.80 4.18
N ASP A 108 0.32 13.86 3.42
CA ASP A 108 0.77 12.58 3.97
C ASP A 108 1.82 12.76 5.08
N THR A 109 2.74 13.72 4.90
CA THR A 109 3.82 13.95 5.86
C THR A 109 3.34 14.56 7.17
N THR A 110 2.29 15.40 7.15
CA THR A 110 1.91 16.23 8.31
C THR A 110 0.58 15.86 8.95
N ILE A 111 -0.35 15.21 8.23
CA ILE A 111 -1.73 15.06 8.69
C ILE A 111 -1.86 14.32 10.03
N TRP A 112 -1.00 13.33 10.26
CA TRP A 112 -0.99 12.55 11.51
C TRP A 112 -0.57 13.41 12.73
N LEU A 113 0.28 14.42 12.56
CA LEU A 113 0.64 15.39 13.60
C LEU A 113 -0.56 16.27 13.96
N TRP A 114 -1.27 16.77 12.95
CA TRP A 114 -2.46 17.61 13.13
C TRP A 114 -3.63 16.85 13.73
N LEU A 115 -3.77 15.55 13.44
CA LEU A 115 -4.73 14.66 14.10
C LEU A 115 -4.34 14.38 15.56
N ALA A 116 -3.04 14.27 15.85
CA ALA A 116 -2.54 14.02 17.20
C ALA A 116 -2.85 15.20 18.13
N TRP A 117 -2.70 16.45 17.66
CA TRP A 117 -2.96 17.65 18.46
C TRP A 117 -4.48 17.90 18.66
N PRO A 118 -5.01 17.86 19.90
CA PRO A 118 -6.44 18.00 20.15
C PRO A 118 -7.12 19.25 19.57
N ARG A 119 -6.41 20.40 19.48
CA ARG A 119 -6.99 21.67 19.01
C ARG A 119 -7.24 21.66 17.51
N THR A 120 -6.37 21.01 16.74
CA THR A 120 -6.42 20.99 15.27
C THR A 120 -7.17 19.77 14.73
N ARG A 121 -7.31 18.73 15.55
CA ARG A 121 -7.92 17.44 15.18
C ARG A 121 -9.23 17.50 14.39
N PRO A 122 -10.28 18.27 14.78
CA PRO A 122 -11.52 18.27 14.00
C PRO A 122 -11.31 18.84 12.59
N TYR A 123 -10.48 19.87 12.44
CA TYR A 123 -10.12 20.44 11.14
C TYR A 123 -9.26 19.47 10.33
N ALA A 124 -8.27 18.83 10.97
CA ALA A 124 -7.44 17.81 10.34
C ALA A 124 -8.29 16.63 9.84
N PHE A 125 -9.28 16.19 10.62
CA PHE A 125 -10.19 15.12 10.19
C PHE A 125 -11.07 15.53 9.00
N ALA A 126 -11.52 16.79 8.93
CA ALA A 126 -12.22 17.29 7.76
C ALA A 126 -11.32 17.26 6.50
N VAL A 127 -10.04 17.62 6.65
CA VAL A 127 -9.04 17.52 5.57
C VAL A 127 -8.81 16.05 5.17
N VAL A 128 -8.74 15.11 6.12
CA VAL A 128 -8.66 13.67 5.83
C VAL A 128 -9.85 13.20 5.01
N ALA A 129 -11.07 13.53 5.43
CA ALA A 129 -12.28 13.15 4.73
C ALA A 129 -12.33 13.72 3.31
N PHE A 130 -12.00 15.01 3.15
CA PHE A 130 -11.93 15.67 1.84
C PHE A 130 -10.87 15.02 0.95
N PHE A 131 -9.64 14.86 1.43
CA PHE A 131 -8.54 14.28 0.67
C PHE A 131 -8.87 12.88 0.17
N HIS A 132 -9.35 11.99 1.05
CA HIS A 132 -9.68 10.62 0.68
C HIS A 132 -10.91 10.54 -0.23
N LEU A 133 -11.88 11.45 -0.08
CA LEU A 133 -12.98 11.57 -1.03
C LEU A 133 -12.46 11.96 -2.42
N THR A 134 -11.62 12.99 -2.52
CA THR A 134 -11.02 13.42 -3.81
C THR A 134 -10.21 12.28 -4.43
N VAL A 135 -9.37 11.61 -3.65
CA VAL A 135 -8.59 10.45 -4.13
C VAL A 135 -9.53 9.33 -4.59
N GLY A 136 -10.60 9.03 -3.86
CA GLY A 136 -11.56 7.99 -4.25
C GLY A 136 -12.40 8.33 -5.48
N LEU A 137 -12.66 9.62 -5.74
CA LEU A 137 -13.33 10.09 -6.95
C LEU A 137 -12.41 10.06 -8.18
N LEU A 138 -11.13 10.39 -8.00
CA LEU A 138 -10.16 10.47 -9.10
C LEU A 138 -9.51 9.11 -9.41
N PHE A 139 -9.28 8.27 -8.41
CA PHE A 139 -8.52 7.04 -8.55
C PHE A 139 -9.32 5.85 -8.02
N ASN A 140 -9.48 4.82 -8.85
CA ASN A 140 -10.11 3.57 -8.42
C ASN A 140 -9.14 2.74 -7.58
N ILE A 141 -9.10 3.02 -6.27
CA ILE A 141 -8.20 2.36 -5.30
C ILE A 141 -8.96 1.51 -4.26
N GLY A 142 -10.18 1.08 -4.61
CA GLY A 142 -11.00 0.19 -3.80
C GLY A 142 -11.40 0.79 -2.44
N MET A 143 -11.31 0.00 -1.38
CA MET A 143 -11.79 0.38 -0.04
C MET A 143 -10.89 1.36 0.72
N PHE A 144 -9.74 1.74 0.15
CA PHE A 144 -8.73 2.54 0.88
C PHE A 144 -9.28 3.86 1.46
N PRO A 145 -10.04 4.69 0.73
CA PRO A 145 -10.60 5.93 1.28
C PRO A 145 -11.43 5.68 2.55
N PHE A 146 -12.31 4.69 2.52
CA PHE A 146 -13.18 4.34 3.65
C PHE A 146 -12.39 3.83 4.84
N ILE A 147 -11.39 2.98 4.60
CA ILE A 147 -10.51 2.43 5.64
C ILE A 147 -9.74 3.57 6.32
N MET A 148 -9.15 4.48 5.55
CA MET A 148 -8.31 5.54 6.12
C MET A 148 -9.11 6.60 6.88
N VAL A 149 -10.29 7.01 6.37
CA VAL A 149 -11.18 7.92 7.10
C VAL A 149 -11.66 7.28 8.40
N SER A 150 -12.03 6.00 8.36
CA SER A 150 -12.46 5.25 9.54
C SER A 150 -11.33 5.06 10.54
N ALA A 151 -10.12 4.70 10.08
CA ALA A 151 -8.94 4.54 10.92
C ALA A 151 -8.52 5.85 11.60
N ALA A 152 -8.65 7.00 10.91
CA ALA A 152 -8.34 8.32 11.48
C ALA A 152 -9.20 8.66 12.71
N THR A 153 -10.37 8.02 12.90
CA THR A 153 -11.20 8.22 14.09
C THR A 153 -10.50 7.78 15.39
N VAL A 154 -9.46 6.94 15.31
CA VAL A 154 -8.67 6.50 16.48
C VAL A 154 -7.93 7.66 17.16
N PHE A 155 -7.73 8.77 16.46
CA PHE A 155 -7.10 9.97 17.03
C PHE A 155 -8.05 10.75 17.95
N PHE A 156 -9.37 10.58 17.83
CA PHE A 156 -10.33 11.22 18.72
C PHE A 156 -10.26 10.67 20.16
N ALA A 157 -10.93 11.35 21.08
CA ALA A 157 -10.97 10.93 22.48
C ALA A 157 -11.56 9.51 22.60
N PRO A 158 -10.97 8.57 23.36
CA PRO A 158 -11.39 7.16 23.36
C PRO A 158 -12.87 6.89 23.70
N ASP A 159 -13.53 7.82 24.39
CA ASP A 159 -14.93 7.75 24.77
C ASP A 159 -15.88 8.39 23.73
N TRP A 160 -15.37 8.94 22.62
CA TRP A 160 -16.18 9.56 21.57
C TRP A 160 -17.30 8.65 21.02
N PRO A 161 -17.09 7.32 20.79
CA PRO A 161 -18.16 6.47 20.27
C PRO A 161 -19.30 6.33 21.28
N ARG A 162 -18.96 6.25 22.57
CA ARG A 162 -19.95 6.17 23.66
C ARG A 162 -20.72 7.48 23.81
N ARG A 163 -20.05 8.64 23.68
CA ARG A 163 -20.72 9.95 23.67
C ARG A 163 -21.68 10.09 22.49
N ALA A 164 -21.29 9.64 21.30
CA ALA A 164 -22.16 9.64 20.12
C ALA A 164 -23.37 8.73 20.33
N LEU A 165 -23.17 7.50 20.79
CA LEU A 165 -24.24 6.55 21.08
C LEU A 165 -25.20 7.07 22.16
N ARG A 166 -24.70 7.70 23.22
CA ARG A 166 -25.53 8.35 24.24
C ARG A 166 -26.39 9.47 23.67
N ARG A 167 -25.85 10.31 22.77
CA ARG A 167 -26.63 11.37 22.11
C ARG A 167 -27.73 10.80 21.22
N LEU A 168 -27.47 9.68 20.54
CA LEU A 168 -28.46 8.97 19.73
C LEU A 168 -29.55 8.32 20.61
N ARG A 169 -29.16 7.69 21.73
CA ARG A 169 -30.09 7.02 22.67
C ARG A 169 -30.88 7.99 23.55
N ALA A 170 -30.34 9.16 23.87
CA ALA A 170 -31.06 10.21 24.60
C ALA A 170 -32.29 10.73 23.84
N ARG A 171 -32.43 10.42 22.54
CA ARG A 171 -33.64 10.64 21.74
C ARG A 171 -34.68 9.51 21.84
N GLY A 172 -34.44 8.45 22.62
CA GLY A 172 -35.27 7.23 22.62
C GLY A 172 -35.29 6.45 23.94
N SER A 173 -35.36 7.13 25.09
CA SER A 173 -35.43 6.61 26.48
C SER A 173 -34.12 6.59 27.27
N GLN A 174 -34.22 7.05 28.53
CA GLN A 174 -33.19 6.95 29.56
C GLN A 174 -33.42 5.67 30.37
N ALA A 175 -32.77 4.56 29.98
CA ALA A 175 -32.61 3.43 30.88
C ALA A 175 -31.29 3.61 31.65
N GLY A 176 -31.40 3.70 32.98
CA GLY A 176 -30.26 3.80 33.88
C GLY A 176 -29.53 2.46 34.00
N ASP A 177 -28.36 2.38 33.36
CA ASP A 177 -27.40 1.32 33.64
C ASP A 177 -26.43 1.83 34.73
N SER A 178 -26.41 1.14 35.88
CA SER A 178 -25.35 1.31 36.88
C SER A 178 -23.99 0.98 36.24
N PRO A 179 -22.95 1.79 36.45
CA PRO A 179 -21.66 1.57 35.81
C PRO A 179 -21.04 0.26 36.32
N PRO A 180 -20.66 -0.67 35.43
CA PRO A 180 -19.90 -1.85 35.84
C PRO A 180 -18.55 -1.39 36.41
N ARG A 181 -18.19 -1.96 37.57
CA ARG A 181 -16.92 -1.67 38.26
C ARG A 181 -15.74 -1.88 37.31
N ALA A 182 -15.01 -0.81 36.99
CA ALA A 182 -13.75 -0.89 36.28
C ALA A 182 -12.75 -1.70 37.11
N ARG A 183 -12.41 -2.92 36.67
CA ARG A 183 -11.24 -3.62 37.22
C ARG A 183 -9.98 -3.03 36.60
N PRO A 184 -9.08 -2.41 37.38
CA PRO A 184 -7.82 -1.91 36.84
C PRO A 184 -7.00 -3.09 36.31
N MET A 185 -6.63 -3.01 35.03
CA MET A 185 -5.70 -3.95 34.41
C MET A 185 -4.28 -3.46 34.63
N VAL A 186 -3.82 -3.49 35.88
CA VAL A 186 -2.43 -3.21 36.23
C VAL A 186 -1.80 -4.52 36.67
N GLY A 187 -1.08 -5.16 35.75
CA GLY A 187 -0.44 -6.46 35.97
C GLY A 187 0.58 -6.82 34.90
N ARG A 188 1.14 -8.03 34.99
CA ARG A 188 2.14 -8.60 34.05
C ARG A 188 1.77 -8.44 32.57
N TRP A 189 0.48 -8.53 32.26
CA TRP A 189 -0.05 -8.43 30.89
C TRP A 189 0.10 -7.03 30.27
N THR A 190 0.17 -5.98 31.08
CA THR A 190 0.45 -4.63 30.57
C THR A 190 1.91 -4.49 30.12
N LYS A 191 2.86 -5.08 30.88
CA LYS A 191 4.28 -5.10 30.51
C LYS A 191 4.52 -5.93 29.25
N VAL A 192 3.90 -7.11 29.17
CA VAL A 192 3.96 -7.97 27.97
C VAL A 192 3.34 -7.27 26.77
N GLY A 193 2.15 -6.66 26.91
CA GLY A 193 1.50 -5.90 25.84
C GLY A 193 2.34 -4.72 25.34
N LEU A 194 3.01 -3.99 26.23
CA LEU A 194 3.94 -2.92 25.87
C LEU A 194 5.16 -3.45 25.10
N ALA A 195 5.77 -4.56 25.55
CA ALA A 195 6.92 -5.15 24.88
C ALA A 195 6.56 -5.66 23.48
N LEU A 196 5.44 -6.38 23.34
CA LEU A 196 4.96 -6.85 22.04
C LEU A 196 4.56 -5.68 21.12
N GLY A 197 3.89 -4.65 21.68
CA GLY A 197 3.55 -3.44 20.93
C GLY A 197 4.79 -2.68 20.45
N ALA A 198 5.84 -2.59 21.27
CA ALA A 198 7.11 -1.98 20.89
C ALA A 198 7.82 -2.79 19.80
N ALA A 199 7.89 -4.11 19.94
CA ALA A 199 8.46 -4.99 18.92
C ALA A 199 7.69 -4.89 17.58
N PHE A 200 6.35 -4.87 17.65
CA PHE A 200 5.49 -4.67 16.49
C PHE A 200 5.78 -3.32 15.80
N LEU A 201 5.81 -2.22 16.55
CA LEU A 201 6.11 -0.89 15.97
C LEU A 201 7.52 -0.83 15.39
N LEU A 202 8.49 -1.45 16.06
CA LEU A 202 9.86 -1.56 15.53
C LEU A 202 9.86 -2.26 14.17
N LEU A 203 9.16 -3.39 14.04
CA LEU A 203 9.01 -4.08 12.75
C LEU A 203 8.32 -3.19 11.71
N GLN A 204 7.26 -2.47 12.10
CA GLN A 204 6.52 -1.57 11.21
C GLN A 204 7.33 -0.35 10.75
N VAL A 205 8.37 0.02 11.51
CA VAL A 205 9.34 1.03 11.11
C VAL A 205 10.44 0.43 10.24
N LEU A 206 11.00 -0.73 10.61
CA LEU A 206 12.17 -1.30 9.92
C LEU A 206 11.81 -1.95 8.58
N VAL A 207 10.68 -2.65 8.49
CA VAL A 207 10.29 -3.39 7.27
C VAL A 207 10.15 -2.45 6.06
N PRO A 208 9.51 -1.27 6.15
CA PRO A 208 9.52 -0.31 5.04
C PRO A 208 10.92 0.18 4.65
N LEU A 209 11.85 0.32 5.59
CA LEU A 209 13.21 0.81 5.35
C LEU A 209 14.13 -0.22 4.70
N ARG A 210 13.76 -1.50 4.68
CA ARG A 210 14.60 -2.56 4.10
C ARG A 210 14.97 -2.33 2.63
N HIS A 211 14.22 -1.51 1.90
CA HIS A 211 14.57 -1.14 0.54
C HIS A 211 15.94 -0.45 0.43
N LEU A 212 16.42 0.19 1.50
CA LEU A 212 17.74 0.81 1.60
C LEU A 212 18.89 -0.21 1.55
N LEU A 213 18.60 -1.50 1.73
CA LEU A 213 19.58 -2.58 1.64
C LEU A 213 19.85 -3.00 0.18
N TYR A 214 19.05 -2.51 -0.77
CA TYR A 214 19.19 -2.84 -2.18
C TYR A 214 19.64 -1.61 -2.98
N PRO A 215 20.54 -1.77 -3.96
CA PRO A 215 20.92 -0.68 -4.85
C PRO A 215 19.79 -0.35 -5.84
N GLY A 216 19.74 0.91 -6.25
CA GLY A 216 18.83 1.40 -7.29
C GLY A 216 17.47 1.89 -6.78
N ASP A 217 16.57 2.16 -7.72
CA ASP A 217 15.24 2.70 -7.42
C ASP A 217 14.25 1.59 -7.08
N VAL A 218 13.75 1.59 -5.85
CA VAL A 218 12.71 0.66 -5.36
C VAL A 218 11.41 0.72 -6.17
N LEU A 219 11.09 1.87 -6.76
CA LEU A 219 9.89 2.00 -7.60
C LEU A 219 10.06 1.25 -8.93
N TRP A 220 11.31 1.02 -9.37
CA TRP A 220 11.66 0.28 -10.57
C TRP A 220 11.94 -1.20 -10.29
N ASN A 221 12.90 -1.51 -9.41
CA ASN A 221 13.35 -2.87 -9.13
C ASN A 221 12.41 -3.66 -8.20
N GLU A 222 11.54 -2.96 -7.48
CA GLU A 222 10.55 -3.50 -6.54
C GLU A 222 11.11 -4.24 -5.31
N LEU A 223 12.44 -4.24 -5.12
CA LEU A 223 13.10 -4.87 -3.99
C LEU A 223 12.77 -4.07 -2.72
N GLY A 224 11.95 -4.68 -1.86
CA GLY A 224 11.45 -4.01 -0.66
C GLY A 224 10.17 -3.18 -0.86
N MET A 225 9.53 -3.24 -2.05
CA MET A 225 8.32 -2.44 -2.34
C MET A 225 7.10 -2.87 -1.52
N ARG A 226 6.84 -4.18 -1.40
CA ARG A 226 5.69 -4.67 -0.62
C ARG A 226 5.88 -4.38 0.87
N TRP A 227 4.80 -4.17 1.61
CA TRP A 227 4.82 -3.84 3.05
C TRP A 227 5.62 -2.57 3.40
N SER A 228 5.86 -1.67 2.45
CA SER A 228 6.62 -0.42 2.67
C SER A 228 5.77 0.85 2.67
N TRP A 229 4.44 0.72 2.61
CA TRP A 229 3.47 1.82 2.60
C TRP A 229 3.63 2.83 1.45
N LYS A 230 4.43 2.50 0.43
CA LYS A 230 4.53 3.25 -0.82
C LYS A 230 3.23 3.08 -1.59
N VAL A 231 2.41 4.12 -1.63
CA VAL A 231 1.09 4.12 -2.28
C VAL A 231 1.00 5.25 -3.30
N LEU A 232 0.53 4.92 -4.49
CA LEU A 232 0.34 5.86 -5.60
C LEU A 232 1.60 6.70 -5.91
N VAL A 233 2.76 6.06 -6.05
CA VAL A 233 4.04 6.76 -6.30
C VAL A 233 4.72 6.36 -7.61
N ARG A 234 4.11 5.47 -8.40
CA ARG A 234 4.65 5.03 -9.68
C ARG A 234 3.56 4.64 -10.66
N GLU A 235 3.90 4.76 -11.94
CA GLU A 235 3.21 4.18 -13.09
C GLU A 235 4.23 3.36 -13.89
N LYS A 236 3.92 2.08 -14.12
CA LYS A 236 4.74 1.17 -14.93
C LYS A 236 3.83 0.44 -15.90
N ASN A 237 4.18 0.47 -17.18
CA ASN A 237 3.51 -0.32 -18.20
C ASN A 237 4.53 -1.21 -18.91
N GLY A 238 4.25 -2.50 -19.00
CA GLY A 238 5.21 -3.50 -19.43
C GLY A 238 4.66 -4.47 -20.46
N SER A 239 5.57 -5.04 -21.25
CA SER A 239 5.32 -6.15 -22.16
C SER A 239 6.44 -7.17 -21.99
N VAL A 240 6.08 -8.45 -21.88
CA VAL A 240 7.01 -9.54 -21.59
C VAL A 240 6.82 -10.68 -22.58
N THR A 241 7.93 -11.15 -23.14
CA THR A 241 7.98 -12.36 -23.98
C THR A 241 9.04 -13.31 -23.44
N PHE A 242 8.71 -14.59 -23.29
CA PHE A 242 9.66 -15.60 -22.85
C PHE A 242 10.29 -16.30 -24.06
N HIS A 243 11.61 -16.43 -24.03
CA HIS A 243 12.42 -17.10 -25.04
C HIS A 243 13.01 -18.36 -24.41
N LEU A 244 12.65 -19.51 -24.94
CA LEU A 244 13.07 -20.81 -24.44
C LEU A 244 14.12 -21.41 -25.36
N ARG A 245 15.07 -22.14 -24.76
CA ARG A 245 16.01 -23.00 -25.47
C ARG A 245 15.92 -24.42 -24.91
N LEU A 246 15.54 -25.36 -25.78
CA LEU A 246 15.40 -26.78 -25.43
C LEU A 246 16.75 -27.49 -25.45
N PRO A 247 16.86 -28.69 -24.83
CA PRO A 247 18.09 -29.50 -24.86
C PRO A 247 18.61 -29.83 -26.26
N ASP A 248 17.71 -29.95 -27.25
CA ASP A 248 18.05 -30.21 -28.65
C ASP A 248 18.52 -28.96 -29.42
N GLY A 249 18.63 -27.81 -28.73
CA GLY A 249 19.04 -26.53 -29.28
C GLY A 249 17.93 -25.74 -29.96
N LYS A 250 16.71 -26.29 -30.07
CA LYS A 250 15.58 -25.56 -30.65
C LYS A 250 15.17 -24.38 -29.77
N ARG A 251 14.80 -23.29 -30.42
CA ARG A 251 14.29 -22.07 -29.77
C ARG A 251 12.78 -21.99 -29.90
N GLN A 252 12.12 -21.58 -28.83
CA GLN A 252 10.67 -21.34 -28.82
C GLN A 252 10.35 -20.02 -28.15
N ILE A 253 9.25 -19.40 -28.58
CA ILE A 253 8.71 -18.20 -27.96
C ILE A 253 7.42 -18.57 -27.24
N VAL A 254 7.30 -18.12 -26.00
CA VAL A 254 6.14 -18.33 -25.15
C VAL A 254 5.61 -16.97 -24.71
N THR A 255 4.33 -16.73 -24.99
CA THR A 255 3.62 -15.54 -24.52
C THR A 255 2.99 -15.80 -23.15
N PRO A 256 2.97 -14.81 -22.23
CA PRO A 256 2.38 -14.97 -20.90
C PRO A 256 0.92 -15.41 -20.91
N ARG A 257 0.14 -14.97 -21.90
CA ARG A 257 -1.29 -15.32 -22.09
C ARG A 257 -1.55 -16.82 -22.20
N LYS A 258 -0.54 -17.63 -22.53
CA LYS A 258 -0.68 -19.09 -22.52
C LYS A 258 -0.91 -19.65 -21.11
N TYR A 259 -0.43 -18.96 -20.07
CA TYR A 259 -0.49 -19.38 -18.67
C TYR A 259 -1.36 -18.46 -17.80
N LEU A 260 -1.49 -17.19 -18.19
CA LEU A 260 -2.08 -16.15 -17.36
C LEU A 260 -3.37 -15.58 -17.94
N THR A 261 -4.29 -15.20 -17.06
CA THR A 261 -5.42 -14.32 -17.41
C THR A 261 -4.93 -12.91 -17.74
N ASP A 262 -5.74 -12.11 -18.44
CA ASP A 262 -5.41 -10.71 -18.77
C ASP A 262 -5.05 -9.87 -17.55
N PHE A 263 -5.71 -10.12 -16.40
CA PHE A 263 -5.40 -9.45 -15.14
C PHE A 263 -4.01 -9.84 -14.62
N GLN A 264 -3.70 -11.14 -14.59
CA GLN A 264 -2.41 -11.63 -14.13
C GLN A 264 -1.26 -11.21 -15.05
N GLU A 265 -1.48 -11.23 -16.36
CA GLU A 265 -0.49 -10.76 -17.34
C GLU A 265 -0.15 -9.28 -17.12
N ARG A 266 -1.18 -8.42 -16.96
CA ARG A 266 -0.96 -6.99 -16.71
C ARG A 266 -0.18 -6.72 -15.43
N GLU A 267 -0.53 -7.42 -14.34
CA GLU A 267 0.20 -7.31 -13.08
C GLU A 267 1.66 -7.80 -13.22
N MET A 268 1.85 -8.95 -13.87
CA MET A 268 3.17 -9.58 -14.02
C MET A 268 4.10 -8.77 -14.90
N SER A 269 3.60 -8.17 -15.99
CA SER A 269 4.43 -7.58 -17.05
C SER A 269 5.32 -6.42 -16.62
N SER A 270 5.12 -5.88 -15.41
CA SER A 270 5.95 -4.83 -14.83
C SER A 270 6.71 -5.26 -13.57
N GLN A 271 6.46 -6.45 -13.01
CA GLN A 271 6.95 -6.89 -11.69
C GLN A 271 8.02 -7.99 -11.85
N PRO A 272 9.30 -7.73 -11.50
CA PRO A 272 10.39 -8.70 -11.68
C PRO A 272 10.14 -10.07 -11.04
N ASP A 273 9.60 -10.09 -9.82
CA ASP A 273 9.32 -11.31 -9.07
C ASP A 273 8.24 -12.16 -9.74
N LEU A 274 7.19 -11.53 -10.29
CA LEU A 274 6.14 -12.25 -11.00
C LEU A 274 6.63 -12.78 -12.35
N ILE A 275 7.52 -12.06 -13.03
CA ILE A 275 8.19 -12.54 -14.25
C ILE A 275 9.03 -13.78 -13.94
N LEU A 276 9.81 -13.75 -12.86
CA LEU A 276 10.61 -14.88 -12.38
C LEU A 276 9.72 -16.09 -12.01
N GLN A 277 8.64 -15.87 -11.27
CA GLN A 277 7.69 -16.94 -10.91
C GLN A 277 7.09 -17.62 -12.14
N LEU A 278 6.74 -16.84 -13.17
CA LEU A 278 6.23 -17.42 -14.42
C LEU A 278 7.35 -18.16 -15.19
N ALA A 279 8.59 -17.68 -15.16
CA ALA A 279 9.72 -18.39 -15.76
C ALA A 279 9.91 -19.79 -15.16
N HIS A 280 9.85 -19.90 -13.82
CA HIS A 280 9.89 -21.19 -13.12
C HIS A 280 8.71 -22.08 -13.50
N HIS A 281 7.50 -21.52 -13.53
CA HIS A 281 6.32 -22.29 -13.91
C HIS A 281 6.39 -22.83 -15.35
N ILE A 282 6.96 -22.05 -16.28
CA ILE A 282 7.22 -22.47 -17.66
C ILE A 282 8.27 -23.60 -17.69
N ALA A 283 9.36 -23.46 -16.95
CA ALA A 283 10.40 -24.49 -16.88
C ALA A 283 9.83 -25.82 -16.35
N ASP A 284 9.02 -25.76 -15.28
CA ASP A 284 8.36 -26.92 -14.68
C ASP A 284 7.36 -27.59 -15.64
N ASP A 285 6.55 -26.81 -16.37
CA ASP A 285 5.62 -27.32 -17.38
C ASP A 285 6.37 -28.07 -18.50
N TYR A 286 7.48 -27.52 -19.00
CA TYR A 286 8.29 -28.17 -20.02
C TYR A 286 8.98 -29.43 -19.50
N ALA A 287 9.49 -29.40 -18.26
CA ALA A 287 10.06 -30.58 -17.60
C ALA A 287 9.02 -31.70 -17.44
N ALA A 288 7.82 -31.37 -16.96
CA ALA A 288 6.71 -32.31 -16.79
C ALA A 288 6.27 -32.97 -18.11
N ARG A 289 6.48 -32.29 -19.24
CA ARG A 289 6.22 -32.79 -20.59
C ARG A 289 7.37 -33.59 -21.20
N GLY A 290 8.45 -33.83 -20.46
CA GLY A 290 9.64 -34.53 -20.95
C GLY A 290 10.51 -33.70 -21.91
N LEU A 291 10.34 -32.37 -21.91
CA LEU A 291 11.08 -31.43 -22.76
C LEU A 291 12.14 -30.63 -21.98
N GLY A 292 12.31 -30.90 -20.69
CA GLY A 292 13.29 -30.24 -19.82
C GLY A 292 14.64 -30.99 -19.73
N PRO A 293 15.66 -30.37 -19.11
CA PRO A 293 15.68 -28.99 -18.60
C PRO A 293 15.71 -27.97 -19.74
N VAL A 294 14.95 -26.86 -19.60
CA VAL A 294 14.93 -25.76 -20.58
C VAL A 294 15.56 -24.51 -19.99
N GLU A 295 16.32 -23.80 -20.81
CA GLU A 295 16.75 -22.43 -20.49
C GLU A 295 15.58 -21.49 -20.78
N VAL A 296 15.27 -20.59 -19.83
CA VAL A 296 14.14 -19.65 -19.91
C VAL A 296 14.65 -18.22 -19.73
N ARG A 297 14.65 -17.45 -20.81
CA ARG A 297 14.98 -16.02 -20.80
C ARG A 297 13.73 -15.17 -20.97
N ALA A 298 13.75 -13.93 -20.52
CA ALA A 298 12.63 -13.01 -20.70
C ALA A 298 13.08 -11.70 -21.35
N GLU A 299 12.40 -11.31 -22.42
CA GLU A 299 12.43 -9.95 -22.95
C GLU A 299 11.31 -9.14 -22.28
N ALA A 300 11.63 -8.48 -21.16
CA ALA A 300 10.71 -7.64 -20.42
C ALA A 300 10.98 -6.16 -20.68
N ARG A 301 10.10 -5.50 -21.44
CA ARG A 301 10.21 -4.08 -21.78
C ARG A 301 9.21 -3.26 -20.98
N VAL A 302 9.68 -2.31 -20.17
CA VAL A 302 8.84 -1.55 -19.23
C VAL A 302 9.10 -0.05 -19.33
N SER A 303 8.02 0.74 -19.44
CA SER A 303 8.04 2.18 -19.26
C SER A 303 7.86 2.54 -17.78
N PHE A 304 8.41 3.67 -17.36
CA PHE A 304 8.38 4.10 -15.96
C PHE A 304 8.15 5.60 -15.85
N ASN A 305 7.07 5.99 -15.18
CA ASN A 305 6.72 7.39 -14.89
C ASN A 305 6.85 8.32 -16.11
N GLY A 306 6.44 7.86 -17.29
CA GLY A 306 6.44 8.67 -18.52
C GLY A 306 7.78 8.69 -19.26
N ARG A 307 8.73 7.85 -18.87
CA ARG A 307 9.95 7.56 -19.64
C ARG A 307 9.71 6.46 -20.67
N ARG A 308 10.56 6.45 -21.70
CA ARG A 308 10.54 5.42 -22.75
C ARG A 308 10.76 4.03 -22.16
N SER A 309 10.17 3.05 -22.83
CA SER A 309 10.29 1.63 -22.46
C SER A 309 11.71 1.11 -22.66
N VAL A 310 12.30 0.55 -21.60
CA VAL A 310 13.63 -0.08 -21.57
C VAL A 310 13.51 -1.52 -21.06
N LEU A 311 14.58 -2.31 -21.23
CA LEU A 311 14.63 -3.66 -20.66
C LEU A 311 14.66 -3.59 -19.13
N LEU A 312 13.69 -4.23 -18.47
CA LEU A 312 13.62 -4.37 -17.02
C LEU A 312 14.59 -5.43 -16.52
N LEU A 313 14.74 -6.52 -17.27
CA LEU A 313 15.58 -7.67 -16.93
C LEU A 313 16.74 -7.80 -17.93
N ASP A 314 17.83 -8.41 -17.50
CA ASP A 314 18.90 -8.84 -18.39
C ASP A 314 18.37 -9.98 -19.30
N PRO A 315 18.27 -9.77 -20.63
CA PRO A 315 17.69 -10.76 -21.54
C PRO A 315 18.58 -11.99 -21.75
N ASP A 316 19.84 -11.96 -21.29
CA ASP A 316 20.78 -13.06 -21.45
C ASP A 316 20.83 -14.00 -20.23
N VAL A 317 20.15 -13.65 -19.14
CA VAL A 317 20.09 -14.46 -17.92
C VAL A 317 19.02 -15.55 -18.06
N ASP A 318 19.42 -16.79 -17.78
CA ASP A 318 18.49 -17.90 -17.62
C ASP A 318 17.76 -17.78 -16.27
N LEU A 319 16.50 -17.34 -16.33
CA LEU A 319 15.65 -17.16 -15.16
C LEU A 319 15.30 -18.50 -14.50
N ALA A 320 15.36 -19.63 -15.21
CA ALA A 320 15.09 -20.95 -14.62
C ALA A 320 16.15 -21.37 -13.58
N GLN A 321 17.31 -20.72 -13.58
CA GLN A 321 18.41 -20.98 -12.64
C GLN A 321 18.45 -19.98 -11.46
N ILE A 322 17.55 -18.99 -11.42
CA ILE A 322 17.55 -17.96 -10.40
C ILE A 322 16.69 -18.38 -9.22
N GLU A 323 17.27 -18.46 -8.02
CA GLU A 323 16.48 -18.70 -6.80
C GLU A 323 15.78 -17.40 -6.33
N ASP A 324 14.47 -17.49 -6.05
CA ASP A 324 13.70 -16.38 -5.46
C ASP A 324 14.08 -16.19 -3.98
N GLY A 325 14.20 -14.94 -3.53
CA GLY A 325 14.65 -14.65 -2.17
C GLY A 325 14.69 -13.16 -1.82
N LEU A 326 15.22 -12.89 -0.61
CA LEU A 326 15.39 -11.53 -0.08
C LEU A 326 16.76 -10.93 -0.43
N GLY A 327 17.56 -11.60 -1.26
CA GLY A 327 18.87 -11.10 -1.68
C GLY A 327 18.76 -10.02 -2.76
N PRO A 328 19.86 -9.32 -3.07
CA PRO A 328 19.94 -8.48 -4.26
C PRO A 328 19.67 -9.30 -5.53
N ALA A 329 18.97 -8.70 -6.50
CA ALA A 329 18.64 -9.32 -7.78
C ALA A 329 19.45 -8.65 -8.91
N PRO A 330 20.69 -9.12 -9.20
CA PRO A 330 21.59 -8.48 -10.17
C PRO A 330 21.09 -8.58 -11.63
N TRP A 331 20.15 -9.49 -11.90
CA TRP A 331 19.50 -9.67 -13.19
C TRP A 331 18.43 -8.60 -13.49
N ILE A 332 18.11 -7.72 -12.54
CA ILE A 332 17.25 -6.55 -12.76
C ILE A 332 18.12 -5.38 -13.22
N ARG A 333 17.80 -4.80 -14.38
CA ARG A 333 18.55 -3.67 -14.95
C ARG A 333 18.22 -2.35 -14.24
N PRO A 334 19.13 -1.35 -14.26
CA PRO A 334 18.86 -0.04 -13.69
C PRO A 334 17.65 0.67 -14.31
N ALA A 335 17.02 1.55 -13.53
CA ALA A 335 15.89 2.36 -13.99
C ALA A 335 16.28 3.28 -15.17
N PRO A 336 15.36 3.57 -16.10
CA PRO A 336 15.64 4.50 -17.19
C PRO A 336 15.97 5.90 -16.63
N GLY A 337 17.08 6.48 -17.10
CA GLY A 337 17.50 7.83 -16.74
C GLY A 337 16.77 8.93 -17.53
N GLY A 338 17.16 10.18 -17.28
CA GLY A 338 16.62 11.37 -17.94
C GLY A 338 15.29 11.88 -17.35
N PRO A 339 14.82 13.06 -17.76
CA PRO A 339 13.53 13.59 -17.32
C PRO A 339 12.35 12.85 -17.99
N PRO A 340 11.20 12.71 -17.31
CA PRO A 340 10.01 12.11 -17.90
C PRO A 340 9.36 13.05 -18.92
N VAL A 341 8.57 12.49 -19.85
CA VAL A 341 7.81 13.29 -20.80
C VAL A 341 6.73 14.08 -20.05
N ARG A 342 6.61 15.37 -20.39
CA ARG A 342 5.49 16.21 -19.95
C ARG A 342 4.35 16.06 -20.97
N LEU A 343 3.22 15.53 -20.53
CA LEU A 343 2.00 15.58 -21.33
C LEU A 343 1.49 17.02 -21.35
N HIS A 344 1.18 17.51 -22.54
CA HIS A 344 0.46 18.75 -22.74
C HIS A 344 -0.97 18.39 -23.16
N PRO A 345 -2.00 19.10 -22.66
CA PRO A 345 -3.36 18.93 -23.16
C PRO A 345 -3.33 19.07 -24.68
N VAL A 346 -3.88 18.10 -25.40
CA VAL A 346 -4.13 18.28 -26.83
C VAL A 346 -5.14 19.42 -26.91
N ALA A 347 -4.72 20.57 -27.45
CA ALA A 347 -5.65 21.67 -27.67
C ALA A 347 -6.84 21.13 -28.44
N ALA A 348 -8.04 21.23 -27.85
CA ALA A 348 -9.27 20.95 -28.56
C ALA A 348 -9.26 21.84 -29.81
N ARG A 349 -9.15 21.23 -30.99
CA ARG A 349 -9.29 21.93 -32.26
C ARG A 349 -10.73 22.28 -32.51
#